data_AF-A0A645F6C5-F1
#
_entry.id   AF-A0A645F6C5-F1
#
_cell.length_a   1.000
_cell.length_b   1.000
_cell.length_c   1.000
_cell.angle_alpha   90.00
_cell.angle_beta   90.00
_cell.angle_gamma   90.00
#
_symmetry.space_group_name_H-M   'P 1'
#
loop_
_entity.id
_entity.type
_entity.pdbx_description
1 polymer ?
#
loop_
_entity_poly.entity_id
_entity_poly.type
_entity_poly.pdbx_seq_one_letter_code
_entity_poly.pdbx_strand_id
1 'polypeptide(L)'
;MKPLPETAKRIEGKTYVLDSNPLDLQSLALTFDEEKGEALLRLGLQENQTSEYLLGLDNVYRFSPGEYGLPVAGKGSWESDNIFVAYVDEIANINHYKVTLTYQGDQVTILLQDPTWFGDVEFNGRL
;
A
#
# COMPACT_ATOMS: atom_id res chain seq x y z
N MET A 1 -2.92 16.43 12.29
CA MET A 1 -3.11 15.61 11.07
C MET A 1 -4.31 16.13 10.32
N LYS A 2 -4.34 16.04 8.98
CA LYS A 2 -5.56 16.32 8.22
C LYS A 2 -6.55 15.15 8.45
N PRO A 3 -7.86 15.40 8.53
CA PRO A 3 -8.83 14.32 8.59
C PRO A 3 -8.74 13.44 7.34
N LEU A 4 -9.01 12.15 7.47
CA LEU A 4 -9.04 11.24 6.34
C LEU A 4 -10.18 11.61 5.37
N PRO A 5 -9.98 11.48 4.04
CA PRO A 5 -11.04 11.73 3.07
C PRO A 5 -12.15 10.66 3.15
N GLU A 6 -13.34 10.96 2.63
CA GLU A 6 -14.47 10.01 2.62
C GLU A 6 -14.16 8.71 1.88
N THR A 7 -13.24 8.74 0.91
CA THR A 7 -12.75 7.53 0.25
C THR A 7 -12.05 6.58 1.23
N ALA A 8 -11.30 7.09 2.21
CA ALA A 8 -10.66 6.25 3.23
C ALA A 8 -11.68 5.40 3.99
N LYS A 9 -12.78 6.03 4.46
CA LYS A 9 -13.89 5.33 5.13
C LYS A 9 -14.57 4.30 4.24
N ARG A 10 -14.64 4.56 2.94
CA ARG A 10 -15.28 3.69 1.95
C ARG A 10 -14.46 2.43 1.68
N ILE A 11 -13.14 2.52 1.74
CA ILE A 11 -12.20 1.42 1.44
C ILE A 11 -11.68 0.70 2.69
N GLU A 12 -11.89 1.28 3.88
CA GLU A 12 -11.44 0.75 5.17
C GLU A 12 -11.74 -0.76 5.30
N GLY A 13 -10.68 -1.56 5.42
CA GLY A 13 -10.76 -3.01 5.59
C GLY A 13 -11.26 -3.80 4.38
N LYS A 14 -11.59 -3.13 3.27
CA LYS A 14 -12.00 -3.81 2.04
C LYS A 14 -10.79 -4.37 1.30
N THR A 15 -10.96 -5.57 0.76
CA THR A 15 -9.92 -6.30 0.03
C THR A 15 -10.21 -6.23 -1.45
N TYR A 16 -9.36 -5.55 -2.21
CA TYR A 16 -9.39 -5.55 -3.66
C TYR A 16 -8.69 -6.79 -4.18
N VAL A 17 -9.33 -7.53 -5.09
CA VAL A 17 -8.72 -8.57 -5.90
C VAL A 17 -8.00 -7.92 -7.07
N LEU A 18 -6.71 -8.22 -7.23
CA LEU A 18 -5.85 -7.61 -8.23
C LEU A 18 -5.86 -8.42 -9.53
N ASP A 19 -5.79 -7.71 -10.66
CA ASP A 19 -5.50 -8.31 -11.95
C ASP A 19 -4.06 -8.85 -11.97
N SER A 20 -3.76 -9.75 -12.92
CA SER A 20 -2.41 -10.28 -13.10
C SER A 20 -1.38 -9.14 -13.23
N ASN A 21 -0.33 -9.20 -12.42
CA ASN A 21 0.69 -8.17 -12.32
C ASN A 21 2.08 -8.80 -12.12
N PRO A 22 3.18 -8.09 -12.42
CA PRO A 22 4.55 -8.63 -12.36
C PRO A 22 5.05 -9.04 -10.98
N LEU A 23 4.36 -8.67 -9.90
CA LEU A 23 4.71 -9.03 -8.52
C LEU A 23 3.90 -10.23 -8.02
N ASP A 24 3.05 -10.82 -8.88
CA ASP A 24 2.13 -11.91 -8.53
C ASP A 24 1.23 -11.60 -7.30
N LEU A 25 0.98 -10.31 -7.04
CA LEU A 25 0.09 -9.88 -5.96
C LEU A 25 -1.34 -10.27 -6.30
N GLN A 26 -2.04 -10.86 -5.34
CA GLN A 26 -3.42 -11.34 -5.51
C GLN A 26 -4.44 -10.35 -4.94
N SER A 27 -4.09 -9.65 -3.86
CA SER A 27 -5.01 -8.72 -3.21
C SER A 27 -4.31 -7.55 -2.51
N LEU A 28 -5.07 -6.48 -2.29
CA LEU A 28 -4.64 -5.29 -1.55
C LEU A 28 -5.76 -4.81 -0.62
N ALA A 29 -5.41 -4.49 0.62
CA ALA A 29 -6.31 -3.83 1.57
C ALA A 29 -5.58 -2.74 2.36
N LEU A 30 -6.32 -1.70 2.74
CA LEU A 30 -5.87 -0.66 3.68
C LEU A 30 -6.81 -0.61 4.89
N THR A 31 -6.23 -0.48 6.07
CA THR A 31 -6.94 -0.09 7.30
C THR A 31 -6.27 1.11 7.93
N PHE A 32 -7.04 2.01 8.54
CA PHE A 32 -6.55 3.27 9.11
C PHE A 32 -6.73 3.31 10.64
N ASP A 33 -5.67 3.71 11.35
CA ASP A 33 -5.68 4.05 12.77
C ASP A 33 -5.47 5.57 12.91
N GLU A 34 -6.58 6.32 12.98
CA GLU A 34 -6.56 7.79 13.06
C GLU A 34 -5.93 8.30 14.36
N GLU A 35 -6.02 7.53 15.45
CA GLU A 35 -5.45 7.91 16.75
C GLU A 35 -3.93 7.87 16.72
N LYS A 36 -3.35 6.85 16.08
CA LYS A 36 -1.89 6.72 15.91
C LYS A 36 -1.35 7.47 14.70
N GLY A 37 -2.22 7.88 13.78
CA GLY A 37 -1.81 8.44 12.49
C GLY A 37 -1.12 7.41 11.64
N GLU A 38 -1.65 6.19 11.59
CA GLU A 38 -1.06 5.05 10.90
C GLU A 38 -2.07 4.41 9.93
N ALA A 39 -1.55 3.75 8.90
CA ALA A 39 -2.31 2.81 8.09
C ALA A 39 -1.59 1.47 8.04
N LEU A 40 -2.33 0.38 7.87
CA LEU A 40 -1.79 -0.93 7.56
C LEU A 40 -2.10 -1.25 6.10
N LEU A 41 -1.05 -1.42 5.30
CA LEU A 41 -1.15 -1.99 3.96
C LEU A 41 -0.98 -3.49 4.05
N ARG A 42 -2.02 -4.24 3.66
CA ARG A 42 -1.97 -5.70 3.56
C ARG A 42 -1.98 -6.10 2.08
N LEU A 43 -1.00 -6.92 1.70
CA LEU A 43 -0.90 -7.53 0.38
C LEU A 43 -1.12 -9.04 0.49
N GLY A 44 -1.97 -9.59 -0.37
CA GLY A 44 -2.11 -11.04 -0.53
C GLY A 44 -1.18 -11.55 -1.62
N LEU A 45 -0.51 -12.67 -1.35
CA LEU A 45 0.40 -13.35 -2.27
C LEU A 45 -0.09 -14.78 -2.53
N GLN A 46 0.63 -15.52 -3.37
CA GLN A 46 0.36 -16.94 -3.61
C GLN A 46 0.40 -17.77 -2.32
N GLU A 47 -0.21 -18.97 -2.38
CA GLU A 47 -0.23 -19.92 -1.27
C GLU A 47 -0.83 -19.38 0.05
N ASN A 48 -1.78 -18.43 -0.05
CA ASN A 48 -2.40 -17.74 1.08
C ASN A 48 -1.41 -16.98 1.98
N GLN A 49 -0.24 -16.61 1.45
CA GLN A 49 0.70 -15.76 2.15
C GLN A 49 0.21 -14.31 2.16
N THR A 50 0.61 -13.57 3.20
CA THR A 50 0.29 -12.15 3.33
C THR A 50 1.52 -11.38 3.80
N SER A 51 1.68 -10.17 3.26
CA SER A 51 2.65 -9.18 3.73
C SER A 51 1.92 -7.98 4.29
N GLU A 52 2.44 -7.43 5.39
CA GLU A 52 1.84 -6.34 6.12
C GLU A 52 2.86 -5.22 6.37
N TYR A 53 2.50 -4.00 5.96
CA TYR A 53 3.36 -2.83 6.08
C TYR A 53 2.66 -1.71 6.84
N LEU A 54 3.30 -1.24 7.91
CA LEU A 54 2.85 -0.06 8.64
C LEU A 54 3.26 1.21 7.89
N LEU A 55 2.32 2.11 7.69
CA LEU A 55 2.49 3.38 6.99
C LEU A 55 2.17 4.52 7.95
N GLY A 56 3.15 5.38 8.27
CA GLY A 56 2.85 6.63 8.97
C GLY A 56 2.17 7.64 8.05
N LEU A 57 1.07 8.23 8.53
CA LEU A 57 0.26 9.22 7.82
C LEU A 57 0.65 10.67 8.16
N ASP A 58 1.67 10.83 9.00
CA ASP A 58 2.23 12.09 9.49
C ASP A 58 3.57 12.43 8.80
N ASN A 59 3.86 11.80 7.66
CA ASN A 59 5.13 11.88 6.92
C ASN A 59 6.35 11.37 7.70
N VAL A 60 6.13 10.60 8.77
CA VAL A 60 7.18 9.88 9.50
C VAL A 60 7.06 8.39 9.20
N TYR A 61 8.17 7.72 8.93
CA TYR A 61 8.17 6.29 8.65
C TYR A 61 7.76 5.47 9.88
N ARG A 62 7.01 4.39 9.65
CA ARG A 62 6.73 3.33 10.62
C ARG A 62 7.45 2.07 10.20
N PHE A 63 7.90 1.30 11.19
CA PHE A 63 8.66 0.08 10.94
C PHE A 63 7.78 -1.15 11.13
N SER A 64 7.86 -2.07 10.19
CA SER A 64 7.26 -3.40 10.30
C SER A 64 8.27 -4.48 9.88
N PRO A 65 8.08 -5.73 10.31
CA PRO A 65 8.82 -6.86 9.75
C PRO A 65 8.42 -7.08 8.28
N GLY A 66 9.40 -7.23 7.40
CA GLY A 66 9.25 -7.66 6.01
C GLY A 66 9.72 -9.10 5.80
N GLU A 67 10.17 -9.38 4.57
CA GLU A 67 10.67 -10.71 4.20
C GLU A 67 11.84 -11.14 5.11
N TYR A 68 11.85 -12.41 5.52
CA TYR A 68 12.82 -12.98 6.46
C TYR A 68 12.89 -12.25 7.83
N GLY A 69 11.90 -11.43 8.18
CA GLY A 69 11.89 -10.63 9.41
C GLY A 69 12.80 -9.40 9.36
N LEU A 70 13.28 -9.04 8.17
CA LEU A 70 14.09 -7.83 7.96
C LEU A 70 13.24 -6.57 8.09
N PRO A 71 13.80 -5.44 8.56
CA PRO A 71 13.02 -4.22 8.77
C PRO A 71 12.57 -3.61 7.44
N VAL A 72 11.31 -3.18 7.40
CA VAL A 72 10.72 -2.38 6.34
C VAL A 72 10.21 -1.08 6.95
N ALA A 73 10.45 0.05 6.28
CA ALA A 73 9.93 1.35 6.67
C ALA A 73 8.86 1.80 5.68
N GLY A 74 7.67 2.11 6.21
CA GLY A 74 6.53 2.55 5.43
C GLY A 74 6.00 3.92 5.84
N LYS A 75 5.54 4.70 4.87
CA LYS A 75 4.72 5.90 5.10
C LYS A 75 3.69 6.08 3.99
N GLY A 76 2.63 6.82 4.26
CA GLY A 76 1.60 7.10 3.27
C GLY A 76 0.99 8.47 3.41
N SER A 77 0.37 8.95 2.34
CA SER A 77 -0.35 10.22 2.31
C SER A 77 -1.51 10.17 1.33
N TRP A 78 -2.59 10.86 1.68
CA TRP A 78 -3.64 11.22 0.73
C TRP A 78 -3.20 12.49 -0.01
N GLU A 79 -2.96 12.38 -1.32
CA GLU A 79 -2.61 13.51 -2.19
C GLU A 79 -3.86 14.23 -2.74
N SER A 80 -4.97 13.50 -2.81
CA SER A 80 -6.32 14.01 -3.11
C SER A 80 -7.37 13.14 -2.40
N ASP A 81 -8.66 13.46 -2.59
CA ASP A 81 -9.77 12.68 -2.02
C ASP A 81 -9.83 11.24 -2.53
N ASN A 82 -9.14 10.90 -3.62
CA ASN A 82 -9.18 9.58 -4.26
C ASN A 82 -7.80 9.00 -4.59
N ILE A 83 -6.72 9.67 -4.21
CA ILE A 83 -5.35 9.22 -4.48
C ILE A 83 -4.62 9.05 -3.16
N PHE A 84 -4.24 7.81 -2.86
CA PHE A 84 -3.36 7.47 -1.74
C PHE A 84 -1.99 7.06 -2.29
N VAL A 85 -0.92 7.61 -1.72
CA VAL A 85 0.45 7.27 -2.09
C VAL A 85 1.12 6.60 -0.89
N ALA A 86 1.64 5.39 -1.08
CA ALA A 86 2.46 4.69 -0.11
C ALA A 86 3.92 4.67 -0.57
N TYR A 87 4.83 4.81 0.38
CA TYR A 87 6.26 4.54 0.21
C TYR A 87 6.61 3.35 1.10
N VAL A 88 7.22 2.32 0.52
CA VAL A 88 7.67 1.12 1.22
C VAL A 88 9.15 0.92 0.92
N ASP A 89 9.98 1.06 1.93
CA ASP A 89 11.43 0.94 1.87
C ASP A 89 11.84 -0.33 2.62
N GLU A 90 12.26 -1.37 1.88
CA GLU A 90 12.83 -2.56 2.49
C GLU A 90 14.28 -2.29 2.88
N ILE A 91 14.50 -1.58 3.99
CA ILE A 91 15.79 -0.98 4.40
C ILE A 91 16.99 -1.93 4.33
N ALA A 92 16.78 -3.22 4.61
CA ALA A 92 17.82 -4.25 4.59
C ALA A 92 17.85 -5.07 3.29
N ASN A 93 17.09 -4.65 2.28
CA ASN A 93 17.01 -5.15 0.93
C ASN A 93 17.23 -3.98 -0.06
N ILE A 94 17.22 -4.26 -1.36
CA ILE A 94 17.43 -3.23 -2.40
C ILE A 94 16.13 -2.50 -2.77
N ASN A 95 14.98 -3.04 -2.40
CA ASN A 95 13.69 -2.63 -2.94
C ASN A 95 13.14 -1.37 -2.26
N HIS A 96 12.75 -0.41 -3.09
CA HIS A 96 12.10 0.82 -2.65
C HIS A 96 10.90 1.11 -3.54
N TYR A 97 9.70 0.92 -3.02
CA TYR A 97 8.47 1.09 -3.78
C TYR A 97 7.81 2.44 -3.48
N LYS A 98 7.37 3.11 -4.53
CA LYS A 98 6.31 4.12 -4.44
C LYS A 98 5.06 3.55 -5.12
N VAL A 99 3.99 3.40 -4.34
CA VAL A 99 2.73 2.82 -4.80
C VAL A 99 1.67 3.92 -4.79
N THR A 100 1.17 4.29 -5.96
CA THR A 100 0.07 5.25 -6.11
C THR A 100 -1.22 4.50 -6.38
N LEU A 101 -2.18 4.64 -5.47
CA LEU A 101 -3.49 4.01 -5.50
C LEU A 101 -4.53 5.06 -5.88
N THR A 102 -5.17 4.90 -7.05
CA THR A 102 -6.25 5.78 -7.50
C THR A 102 -7.57 5.04 -7.42
N TYR A 103 -8.47 5.49 -6.55
CA TYR A 103 -9.76 4.86 -6.30
C TYR A 103 -10.88 5.46 -7.16
N GLN A 104 -11.68 4.60 -7.78
CA GLN A 104 -12.85 4.98 -8.58
C GLN A 104 -13.98 3.97 -8.35
N GLY A 105 -14.90 4.28 -7.43
CA GLY A 105 -15.97 3.36 -7.04
C GLY A 105 -15.40 2.09 -6.42
N ASP A 106 -15.68 0.95 -7.05
CA ASP A 106 -15.20 -0.38 -6.61
C ASP A 106 -13.90 -0.80 -7.31
N GLN A 107 -13.29 0.08 -8.10
CA GLN A 107 -12.01 -0.15 -8.78
C GLN A 107 -10.87 0.62 -8.11
N VAL A 108 -9.67 0.07 -8.18
CA VAL A 108 -8.41 0.73 -7.86
C VAL A 108 -7.43 0.56 -9.02
N THR A 109 -6.82 1.65 -9.45
CA THR A 109 -5.66 1.61 -10.35
C THR A 109 -4.41 1.80 -9.51
N ILE A 110 -3.41 0.95 -9.73
CA ILE A 110 -2.18 0.86 -8.95
C ILE A 110 -1.02 1.16 -9.89
N LEU A 111 -0.33 2.27 -9.64
CA LEU A 111 0.96 2.56 -10.24
C LEU A 111 2.06 2.25 -9.23
N LEU A 112 2.81 1.18 -9.47
CA LEU A 112 3.99 0.80 -8.71
C LEU A 112 5.23 1.34 -9.43
N GLN A 113 6.04 2.09 -8.69
CA GLN A 113 7.33 2.58 -9.16
C GLN A 113 8.42 1.94 -8.31
N ASP A 114 9.28 1.16 -8.95
CA ASP A 114 10.46 0.54 -8.37
C ASP A 114 11.70 0.99 -9.16
N PRO A 115 12.61 1.77 -8.57
CA PRO A 115 13.81 2.25 -9.25
C PRO A 115 14.85 1.13 -9.48
N THR A 116 14.63 -0.08 -8.95
CA THR A 116 15.63 -1.15 -8.99
C THR A 116 15.39 -2.17 -10.11
N TRP A 117 14.22 -2.81 -10.16
CA TRP A 117 13.97 -3.92 -11.07
C TRP A 117 12.75 -3.71 -11.94
N PHE A 118 11.58 -3.44 -11.34
CA PHE A 118 10.31 -3.44 -12.07
C PHE A 118 10.09 -2.18 -12.90
N GLY A 119 10.77 -1.07 -12.60
CA GLY A 119 10.49 0.22 -13.21
C GLY A 119 9.09 0.73 -12.83
N ASP A 120 8.40 1.35 -13.78
CA ASP A 120 7.03 1.80 -13.60
C ASP A 120 6.06 0.75 -14.16
N VAL A 121 5.18 0.22 -13.30
CA VAL A 121 4.19 -0.79 -13.64
C VAL A 121 2.81 -0.33 -13.20
N GLU A 122 1.84 -0.42 -14.10
CA GLU A 122 0.43 -0.15 -13.81
C GLU A 122 -0.41 -1.42 -13.92
N PHE A 123 -1.28 -1.63 -12.94
CA PHE A 123 -2.28 -2.70 -12.94
C PHE A 123 -3.51 -2.28 -12.14
N ASN A 124 -4.60 -3.04 -12.25
CA ASN A 124 -5.87 -2.69 -11.61
C ASN A 124 -6.28 -3.74 -10.57
N GLY A 125 -7.28 -3.38 -9.77
CA GLY A 125 -7.98 -4.27 -8.88
C GLY A 125 -9.43 -3.84 -8.68
N ARG A 126 -10.23 -4.75 -8.14
CA ARG A 126 -11.66 -4.54 -7.86
C ARG A 126 -12.10 -5.23 -6.57
N LEU A 127 -13.12 -4.69 -5.92
CA LEU A 127 -13.78 -5.33 -4.79
C LEU A 127 -14.52 -6.62 -5.17
#